data_AF-A0A6C0JU14-F1
#
_entry.id   AF-A0A6C0JU14-F1
#
_cell.length_a   1.000
_cell.length_b   1.000
_cell.length_c   1.000
_cell.angle_alpha   90.00
_cell.angle_beta   90.00
_cell.angle_gamma   90.00
#
_symmetry.space_group_name_H-M   'P 1'
#
loop_
_entity.id
_entity.type
_entity.pdbx_description
1 polymer ?
#
loop_
_entity_poly.entity_id
_entity_poly.type
_entity_poly.pdbx_seq_one_letter_code
_entity_poly.pdbx_strand_id
1 'polypeptide(L)'
;MPRYVIHDNGARPFLVEVNDQSVTVYKQFRTQAWGQETVYNMARPIKRFEADKVFIGSSPRIKMTEFSAGFGTRYDGNSILLHLGDLDYVFIGMYIYSFKARAEIIKYVSPIGNSDVPYPYAIDEDNNTYLMIEDTVILSDEEGNLPWKEFSDEPYEYFYYIHIITEDQGRIPPQQPVYANERGIVGFYLGDEQYTMRYVPHPAKDYTRLITDFAPDMYIMTNYSPARIPIDKDDYIKINKKFGRQIGVTSFRKRILVKRI
;
A
#
# COMPACT_ATOMS: atom_id res chain seq x y z
N MET A 1 1.09 18.83 -23.74
CA MET A 1 0.58 17.74 -22.88
C MET A 1 1.67 17.34 -21.91
N PRO A 2 1.50 17.58 -20.60
CA PRO A 2 2.39 17.05 -19.58
C PRO A 2 2.58 15.54 -19.72
N ARG A 3 3.82 15.08 -19.50
CA ARG A 3 4.21 13.68 -19.49
C ARG A 3 4.77 13.32 -18.14
N TYR A 4 4.31 12.21 -17.58
CA TYR A 4 4.74 11.73 -16.28
C TYR A 4 5.27 10.31 -16.42
N VAL A 5 6.39 10.06 -15.75
CA VAL A 5 6.99 8.74 -15.73
C VAL A 5 6.62 8.09 -14.41
N ILE A 6 6.01 6.92 -14.46
CA ILE A 6 5.60 6.19 -13.25
C ILE A 6 6.81 5.46 -12.68
N HIS A 7 7.02 5.56 -11.37
CA HIS A 7 8.17 4.95 -10.70
C HIS A 7 7.79 3.61 -10.07
N ASP A 8 8.72 2.65 -10.07
CA ASP A 8 8.58 1.37 -9.39
C ASP A 8 9.95 0.75 -9.06
N ASN A 9 10.48 1.04 -7.87
CA ASN A 9 11.71 0.42 -7.36
C ASN A 9 12.90 0.50 -8.34
N GLY A 10 13.14 1.70 -8.90
CA GLY A 10 14.16 1.95 -9.93
C GLY A 10 13.70 1.68 -11.37
N ALA A 11 12.57 1.00 -11.59
CA ALA A 11 11.97 0.81 -12.91
C ALA A 11 11.04 1.98 -13.29
N ARG A 12 10.69 2.03 -14.58
CA ARG A 12 9.72 2.99 -15.15
C ARG A 12 8.67 2.28 -15.99
N PRO A 13 7.72 1.56 -15.35
CA PRO A 13 6.82 0.64 -16.06
C PRO A 13 5.89 1.35 -17.05
N PHE A 14 5.53 2.60 -16.78
CA PHE A 14 4.55 3.35 -17.55
C PHE A 14 4.98 4.80 -17.79
N LEU A 15 4.58 5.30 -18.97
CA LEU A 15 4.54 6.73 -19.29
C LEU A 15 3.07 7.13 -19.38
N VAL A 16 2.72 8.26 -18.77
CA VAL A 16 1.35 8.80 -18.77
C VAL A 16 1.35 10.18 -19.41
N GLU A 17 0.52 10.34 -20.44
CA GLU A 17 0.19 11.64 -21.03
C GLU A 17 -1.13 12.12 -20.45
N VAL A 18 -1.14 13.36 -19.96
CA VAL A 18 -2.34 14.03 -19.45
C VAL A 18 -2.65 15.21 -20.37
N ASN A 19 -3.87 15.26 -20.88
CA ASN A 19 -4.39 16.35 -21.67
C ASN A 19 -5.76 16.75 -21.10
N ASP A 20 -5.74 17.72 -20.19
CA ASP A 20 -6.87 18.08 -19.35
C ASP A 20 -7.43 16.85 -18.61
N GLN A 21 -8.61 16.37 -19.04
CA GLN A 21 -9.31 15.22 -18.46
C GLN A 21 -9.00 13.89 -19.17
N SER A 22 -8.33 13.94 -20.33
CA SER A 22 -7.98 12.75 -21.09
C SER A 22 -6.60 12.25 -20.67
N VAL A 23 -6.52 11.00 -20.24
CA VAL A 23 -5.31 10.35 -19.73
C VAL A 23 -4.98 9.12 -20.56
N THR A 24 -3.77 9.10 -21.14
CA THR A 24 -3.29 8.00 -21.96
C THR A 24 -2.07 7.35 -21.34
N VAL A 25 -2.10 6.02 -21.22
CA VAL A 25 -1.04 5.23 -20.58
C VAL A 25 -0.32 4.37 -21.61
N TYR A 26 1.00 4.46 -21.62
CA TYR A 26 1.90 3.67 -22.45
C TYR A 26 2.72 2.73 -21.58
N LYS A 27 2.93 1.51 -22.07
CA LYS A 27 3.77 0.52 -21.41
C LYS A 27 5.21 0.63 -21.90
N GLN A 28 6.16 0.41 -21.00
CA GLN A 28 7.56 0.21 -21.35
C GLN A 28 7.69 -0.93 -22.38
N PHE A 29 8.45 -0.68 -23.45
CA PHE A 29 8.68 -1.64 -24.54
C PHE A 29 9.97 -2.44 -24.34
N ARG A 30 11.03 -1.81 -23.81
CA ARG A 30 12.30 -2.46 -23.49
C ARG A 30 12.88 -1.90 -22.21
N THR A 31 13.34 -2.79 -21.33
CA THR A 31 14.24 -2.46 -20.23
C THR A 31 15.64 -2.41 -20.81
N GLN A 32 16.21 -1.22 -20.89
CA GLN A 32 17.59 -1.04 -21.29
C GLN A 32 18.51 -1.11 -20.07
N ALA A 33 19.80 -1.40 -20.28
CA ALA A 33 20.77 -1.55 -19.19
C ALA A 33 20.84 -0.27 -18.32
N TRP A 34 21.35 -0.40 -17.10
CA TRP A 34 21.52 0.72 -16.16
C TRP A 34 22.11 1.96 -16.86
N GLY A 35 21.40 3.09 -16.77
CA GLY A 35 21.82 4.37 -17.36
C GLY A 35 21.30 4.66 -18.77
N GLN A 36 20.53 3.77 -19.39
CA GLN A 36 19.90 4.02 -20.69
C GLN A 36 18.47 4.57 -20.57
N GLU A 37 18.03 5.32 -21.58
CA GLU A 37 16.69 5.91 -21.64
C GLU A 37 15.61 4.83 -21.75
N THR A 38 14.53 4.97 -20.97
CA THR A 38 13.39 4.05 -21.04
C THR A 38 12.54 4.34 -22.28
N VAL A 39 12.34 3.33 -23.13
CA VAL A 39 11.55 3.45 -24.36
C VAL A 39 10.14 2.92 -24.17
N TYR A 40 9.14 3.73 -24.55
CA TYR A 40 7.73 3.39 -24.50
C TYR A 40 7.15 3.16 -25.90
N ASN A 41 6.17 2.26 -26.01
CA ASN A 41 5.46 2.06 -27.28
C ASN A 41 4.40 3.15 -27.50
N MET A 42 4.83 4.33 -27.95
CA MET A 42 3.94 5.48 -28.17
C MET A 42 2.86 5.25 -29.25
N ALA A 43 3.04 4.26 -30.13
CA ALA A 43 2.06 3.94 -31.16
C ALA A 43 0.87 3.10 -30.63
N ARG A 44 1.02 2.46 -29.47
CA ARG A 44 0.02 1.52 -28.91
C ARG A 44 -0.17 1.78 -27.42
N PRO A 45 -1.00 2.77 -27.04
CA PRO A 45 -1.37 2.95 -25.63
C PRO A 45 -2.08 1.71 -25.11
N ILE A 46 -1.82 1.36 -23.85
CA ILE A 46 -2.42 0.19 -23.19
C ILE A 46 -3.74 0.52 -22.50
N LYS A 47 -3.94 1.79 -22.13
CA LYS A 47 -5.17 2.31 -21.54
C LYS A 47 -5.37 3.77 -21.93
N ARG A 48 -6.64 4.16 -22.00
CA ARG A 48 -7.12 5.53 -22.10
C ARG A 48 -8.24 5.71 -21.08
N PHE A 49 -8.29 6.86 -20.44
CA PHE A 49 -9.30 7.23 -19.47
C PHE A 49 -9.75 8.66 -19.77
N GLU A 50 -11.03 8.91 -19.54
CA GLU A 50 -11.56 10.27 -19.36
C GLU A 50 -11.88 10.39 -17.88
N ALA A 51 -11.31 11.40 -17.22
CA ALA A 51 -11.36 11.57 -15.77
C ALA A 51 -11.90 12.96 -15.41
N ASP A 52 -12.83 13.02 -14.46
CA ASP A 52 -13.37 14.29 -13.96
C ASP A 52 -12.26 15.12 -13.29
N LYS A 53 -11.39 14.44 -12.53
CA LYS A 53 -10.21 15.02 -11.86
C LYS A 53 -8.99 14.13 -12.04
N VAL A 54 -7.85 14.76 -12.24
CA VAL A 54 -6.54 14.10 -12.33
C VAL A 54 -5.65 14.59 -11.21
N PHE A 55 -5.28 13.70 -10.30
CA PHE A 55 -4.35 13.97 -9.21
C PHE A 55 -2.95 13.54 -9.61
N ILE A 56 -2.06 14.51 -9.77
CA ILE A 56 -0.63 14.27 -10.05
C ILE A 56 0.08 14.07 -8.71
N GLY A 57 0.63 12.87 -8.48
CA GLY A 57 1.33 12.57 -7.23
C GLY A 57 2.63 13.37 -7.11
N SER A 58 2.74 14.19 -6.07
CA SER A 58 3.96 14.93 -5.75
C SER A 58 4.77 14.22 -4.67
N SER A 59 6.09 14.44 -4.67
CA SER A 59 6.99 13.94 -3.63
C SER A 59 7.51 15.10 -2.77
N PRO A 60 6.82 15.45 -1.67
CA PRO A 60 7.24 16.54 -0.79
C PRO A 60 8.53 16.19 -0.04
N ARG A 61 9.23 17.21 0.47
CA ARG A 61 10.38 17.02 1.35
C ARG A 61 9.88 16.71 2.77
N ILE A 62 10.06 15.47 3.18
CA ILE A 62 9.67 14.88 4.47
C ILE A 62 10.79 13.93 4.92
N LYS A 63 10.75 13.43 6.15
CA LYS A 63 11.83 12.61 6.73
C LYS A 63 12.24 11.44 5.82
N MET A 64 11.28 10.70 5.28
CA MET A 64 11.56 9.58 4.38
C MET A 64 12.20 10.03 3.06
N THR A 65 11.68 11.08 2.43
CA THR A 65 12.15 11.53 1.12
C THR A 65 13.47 12.28 1.21
N GLU A 66 13.73 12.97 2.33
CA GLU A 66 15.00 13.62 2.61
C GLU A 66 16.13 12.60 2.67
N PHE A 67 15.90 11.47 3.34
CA PHE A 67 16.86 10.37 3.40
C PHE A 67 17.16 9.77 2.02
N SER A 68 16.13 9.58 1.18
CA SER A 68 16.28 9.01 -0.17
C SER A 68 16.71 10.03 -1.24
N ALA A 69 16.74 11.32 -0.90
CA ALA A 69 16.75 12.44 -1.86
C ALA A 69 15.61 12.38 -2.91
N GLY A 70 14.53 11.66 -2.60
CA GLY A 70 13.40 11.36 -3.47
C GLY A 70 12.33 12.44 -3.53
N PHE A 71 12.65 13.73 -3.34
CA PHE A 71 11.67 14.83 -3.30
C PHE A 71 11.86 15.89 -4.40
N GLY A 72 10.84 16.73 -4.57
CA GLY A 72 10.84 17.86 -5.51
C GLY A 72 10.17 17.56 -6.85
N THR A 73 10.00 18.60 -7.66
CA THR A 73 9.17 18.57 -8.89
C THR A 73 9.66 17.60 -9.96
N ARG A 74 10.94 17.19 -9.92
CA ARG A 74 11.48 16.14 -10.80
C ARG A 74 10.81 14.77 -10.60
N TYR A 75 10.11 14.59 -9.49
CA TYR A 75 9.37 13.38 -9.14
C TYR A 75 7.85 13.56 -9.20
N ASP A 76 7.36 14.70 -9.69
CA ASP A 76 5.92 14.87 -9.88
C ASP A 76 5.39 13.89 -10.91
N GLY A 77 4.23 13.30 -10.62
CA GLY A 77 3.62 12.26 -11.41
C GLY A 77 4.32 10.90 -11.33
N ASN A 78 5.13 10.66 -10.29
CA ASN A 78 5.68 9.32 -10.03
C ASN A 78 4.60 8.25 -9.80
N SER A 79 3.39 8.69 -9.45
CA SER A 79 2.13 7.96 -9.56
C SER A 79 1.00 8.95 -9.85
N ILE A 80 -0.14 8.47 -10.35
CA ILE A 80 -1.31 9.29 -10.69
C ILE A 80 -2.57 8.62 -10.14
N LEU A 81 -3.50 9.42 -9.65
CA LEU A 81 -4.84 8.98 -9.27
C LEU A 81 -5.87 9.71 -10.13
N LEU A 82 -6.81 8.96 -10.70
CA LEU A 82 -7.89 9.48 -11.54
C LEU A 82 -9.22 9.32 -10.82
N HIS A 83 -10.03 10.37 -10.82
CA HIS A 83 -11.44 10.32 -10.45
C HIS A 83 -12.27 10.16 -11.72
N LEU A 84 -13.07 9.10 -11.83
CA LEU A 84 -13.86 8.81 -13.03
C LEU A 84 -15.35 9.19 -12.88
N GLY A 85 -15.70 9.87 -11.78
CA GLY A 85 -17.09 10.15 -11.38
C GLY A 85 -17.49 9.39 -10.11
N ASP A 86 -18.50 9.92 -9.42
CA ASP A 86 -18.98 9.43 -8.12
C ASP A 86 -17.82 9.16 -7.14
N LEU A 87 -17.68 7.91 -6.70
CA LEU A 87 -16.60 7.44 -5.83
C LEU A 87 -15.67 6.45 -6.55
N ASP A 88 -15.69 6.41 -7.88
CA ASP A 88 -14.89 5.49 -8.67
C ASP A 88 -13.55 6.13 -9.07
N TYR A 89 -12.47 5.43 -8.73
CA TYR A 89 -11.11 5.92 -8.94
C TYR A 89 -10.25 4.89 -9.67
N VAL A 90 -9.24 5.37 -10.39
CA VAL A 90 -8.17 4.56 -10.97
C VAL A 90 -6.83 5.03 -10.45
N PHE A 91 -6.11 4.15 -9.78
CA PHE A 91 -4.71 4.36 -9.40
C PHE A 91 -3.80 3.86 -10.52
N ILE A 92 -2.83 4.70 -10.91
CA ILE A 92 -1.76 4.40 -11.86
C ILE A 92 -0.42 4.51 -11.12
N GLY A 93 0.14 3.36 -10.74
CA GLY A 93 1.47 3.25 -10.11
C GLY A 93 2.22 2.03 -10.64
N MET A 94 2.89 1.28 -9.76
CA MET A 94 3.56 0.00 -10.08
C MET A 94 2.61 -1.04 -10.75
N TYR A 95 1.30 -0.89 -10.53
CA TYR A 95 0.25 -1.57 -11.29
C TYR A 95 -0.94 -0.61 -11.43
N ILE A 96 -1.89 -0.92 -12.33
CA ILE A 96 -3.06 -0.08 -12.58
C ILE A 96 -4.31 -0.80 -12.12
N TYR A 97 -5.11 -0.18 -11.26
CA TYR A 97 -6.35 -0.76 -10.77
C TYR A 97 -7.44 0.28 -10.56
N SER A 98 -8.69 -0.16 -10.65
CA SER A 98 -9.84 0.63 -10.22
C SER A 98 -10.28 0.22 -8.81
N PHE A 99 -10.74 1.18 -8.01
CA PHE A 99 -11.35 0.95 -6.71
C PHE A 99 -12.47 1.96 -6.46
N LYS A 100 -13.33 1.69 -5.47
CA LYS A 100 -14.33 2.63 -5.00
C LYS A 100 -13.90 3.19 -3.65
N ALA A 101 -13.82 4.52 -3.55
CA ALA A 101 -13.56 5.21 -2.30
C ALA A 101 -14.81 5.19 -1.40
N ARG A 102 -14.63 5.54 -0.12
CA ARG A 102 -15.69 5.67 0.88
C ARG A 102 -16.36 7.04 0.81
N ALA A 103 -15.56 8.07 0.57
CA ALA A 103 -15.98 9.45 0.35
C ALA A 103 -15.10 10.11 -0.73
N GLU A 104 -15.40 11.34 -1.13
CA GLU A 104 -14.65 12.02 -2.19
C GLU A 104 -13.19 12.26 -1.77
N ILE A 105 -12.24 11.85 -2.61
CA ILE A 105 -10.81 12.11 -2.40
C ILE A 105 -10.50 13.59 -2.66
N ILE A 106 -10.00 14.27 -1.63
CA ILE A 106 -9.66 15.70 -1.67
C ILE A 106 -8.15 15.97 -1.68
N LYS A 107 -7.33 14.99 -1.32
CA LYS A 107 -5.87 15.10 -1.31
C LYS A 107 -5.20 13.82 -1.81
N TYR A 108 -4.12 13.99 -2.56
CA TYR A 108 -3.28 12.91 -3.05
C TYR A 108 -1.81 13.31 -3.00
N VAL A 109 -0.96 12.42 -2.49
CA VAL A 109 0.49 12.63 -2.37
C VAL A 109 1.19 11.31 -2.71
N SER A 110 2.38 11.38 -3.31
CA SER A 110 3.17 10.19 -3.63
C SER A 110 4.65 10.40 -3.31
N PRO A 111 5.01 10.34 -2.01
CA PRO A 111 6.40 10.43 -1.59
C PRO A 111 7.23 9.26 -2.14
N ILE A 112 8.49 9.50 -2.48
CA ILE A 112 9.40 8.44 -2.93
C ILE A 112 10.39 8.10 -1.82
N GLY A 113 10.28 6.89 -1.31
CA GLY A 113 11.17 6.36 -0.29
C GLY A 113 12.49 5.85 -0.86
N ASN A 114 13.17 5.03 -0.06
CA ASN A 114 14.41 4.40 -0.49
C ASN A 114 14.18 3.51 -1.73
N SER A 115 15.25 3.33 -2.52
CA SER A 115 15.22 2.51 -3.75
C SER A 115 14.24 2.98 -4.82
N ASP A 116 13.84 4.26 -4.80
CA ASP A 116 12.96 4.85 -5.81
C ASP A 116 11.58 4.18 -5.85
N VAL A 117 11.06 3.84 -4.67
CA VAL A 117 9.72 3.27 -4.46
C VAL A 117 8.73 4.37 -4.06
N PRO A 118 7.66 4.59 -4.83
CA PRO A 118 6.56 5.45 -4.42
C PRO A 118 5.74 4.86 -3.27
N TYR A 119 5.34 5.71 -2.32
CA TYR A 119 4.40 5.44 -1.24
C TYR A 119 3.12 6.29 -1.37
N PRO A 120 2.35 6.14 -2.46
CA PRO A 120 1.18 6.96 -2.71
C PRO A 120 0.09 6.76 -1.67
N TYR A 121 -0.48 7.87 -1.24
CA TYR A 121 -1.67 7.88 -0.40
C TYR A 121 -2.66 8.96 -0.83
N ALA A 122 -3.93 8.71 -0.55
CA ALA A 122 -5.01 9.66 -0.71
C ALA A 122 -5.72 9.91 0.61
N ILE A 123 -6.36 11.06 0.76
CA ILE A 123 -7.23 11.39 1.88
C ILE A 123 -8.58 11.83 1.32
N ASP A 124 -9.66 11.24 1.81
CA ASP A 124 -11.02 11.66 1.49
C ASP A 124 -11.57 12.74 2.44
N GLU A 125 -12.73 13.29 2.10
CA GLU A 125 -13.40 14.35 2.86
C GLU A 125 -13.77 13.94 4.30
N ASP A 126 -13.89 12.63 4.55
CA ASP A 126 -14.10 12.03 5.87
C ASP A 126 -12.77 11.71 6.59
N ASN A 127 -11.64 12.20 6.09
CA ASN A 127 -10.29 11.95 6.61
C ASN A 127 -9.86 10.47 6.62
N ASN A 128 -10.50 9.58 5.85
CA ASN A 128 -9.96 8.24 5.64
C ASN A 128 -8.74 8.31 4.72
N THR A 129 -7.68 7.59 5.09
CA THR A 129 -6.40 7.61 4.36
C THR A 129 -6.17 6.29 3.64
N TYR A 130 -6.08 6.35 2.31
CA TYR A 130 -5.91 5.19 1.42
C TYR A 130 -4.43 4.97 1.15
N LEU A 131 -3.90 3.80 1.52
CA LEU A 131 -2.54 3.37 1.23
C LEU A 131 -2.54 2.53 -0.04
N MET A 132 -2.19 3.16 -1.16
CA MET A 132 -2.44 2.61 -2.50
C MET A 132 -1.65 1.34 -2.82
N ILE A 133 -0.50 1.12 -2.17
CA ILE A 133 0.33 -0.07 -2.38
C ILE A 133 0.11 -1.17 -1.34
N GLU A 134 -0.66 -0.87 -0.27
CA GLU A 134 -0.98 -1.78 0.84
C GLU A 134 -2.44 -2.27 0.83
N ASP A 135 -3.24 -1.89 -0.16
CA ASP A 135 -4.67 -2.23 -0.25
C ASP A 135 -5.47 -1.92 1.01
N THR A 136 -5.04 -0.89 1.73
CA THR A 136 -5.50 -0.57 3.09
C THR A 136 -6.04 0.85 3.17
N VAL A 137 -7.06 1.04 4.00
CA VAL A 137 -7.58 2.34 4.43
C VAL A 137 -7.39 2.45 5.94
N ILE A 138 -6.71 3.50 6.38
CA ILE A 138 -6.72 3.95 7.78
C ILE A 138 -7.97 4.81 7.95
N LEU A 139 -8.84 4.42 8.86
CA LEU A 139 -10.07 5.14 9.15
C LEU A 139 -9.76 6.36 10.03
N SER A 140 -10.58 7.41 9.89
CA SER A 140 -10.56 8.50 10.87
C SER A 140 -10.93 7.97 12.26
N ASP A 141 -10.52 8.70 13.30
CA ASP A 141 -11.02 8.42 14.66
C ASP A 141 -12.50 8.83 14.83
N GLU A 142 -13.04 8.64 16.04
CA GLU A 142 -14.45 8.93 16.35
C GLU A 142 -14.76 10.43 16.23
N GLU A 143 -13.75 11.28 16.40
CA GLU A 143 -13.81 12.74 16.25
C GLU A 143 -13.57 13.21 14.80
N GLY A 144 -13.26 12.29 13.88
CA GLY A 144 -13.02 12.58 12.47
C GLY A 144 -11.62 13.10 12.15
N ASN A 145 -10.64 12.94 13.05
CA ASN A 145 -9.24 13.32 12.82
C ASN A 145 -8.48 12.24 12.04
N LEU A 146 -7.30 12.63 11.55
CA LEU A 146 -6.31 11.74 10.93
C LEU A 146 -5.44 11.14 12.04
N PRO A 147 -5.65 9.88 12.47
CA PRO A 147 -5.00 9.32 13.66
C PRO A 147 -3.47 9.25 13.53
N TRP A 148 -2.96 9.20 12.30
CA TRP A 148 -1.52 9.17 12.04
C TRP A 148 -0.84 10.52 12.26
N LYS A 149 -1.54 11.66 12.18
CA LYS A 149 -0.91 13.00 12.30
C LYS A 149 -0.35 13.30 13.68
N GLU A 150 -0.86 12.65 14.72
CA GLU A 150 -0.32 12.78 16.07
C GLU A 150 0.97 11.97 16.25
N PHE A 151 1.19 10.98 15.38
CA PHE A 151 2.29 10.03 15.47
C PHE A 151 3.43 10.32 14.49
N SER A 152 3.10 10.64 13.24
CA SER A 152 4.06 10.88 12.16
C SER A 152 3.49 11.84 11.11
N ASP A 153 4.39 12.45 10.34
CA ASP A 153 4.00 13.25 9.16
C ASP A 153 3.57 12.38 7.96
N GLU A 154 3.70 11.05 8.08
CA GLU A 154 3.56 10.10 6.99
C GLU A 154 2.67 8.91 7.37
N PRO A 155 1.57 8.63 6.63
CA PRO A 155 0.62 7.59 7.01
C PRO A 155 1.17 6.16 6.87
N TYR A 156 2.18 5.95 6.02
CA TYR A 156 2.86 4.65 5.91
C TYR A 156 3.74 4.34 7.14
N GLU A 157 4.42 5.33 7.71
CA GLU A 157 5.20 5.14 8.95
C GLU A 157 4.27 4.74 10.10
N TYR A 158 3.13 5.42 10.23
CA TYR A 158 2.08 5.06 11.18
C TYR A 158 1.57 3.64 10.96
N PHE A 159 1.15 3.30 9.73
CA PHE A 159 0.62 1.96 9.43
C PHE A 159 1.61 0.84 9.77
N TYR A 160 2.86 1.00 9.34
CA TYR A 160 3.91 0.01 9.62
C TYR A 160 4.28 -0.12 11.10
N TYR A 161 3.97 0.91 11.89
CA TYR A 161 4.12 0.87 13.33
C TYR A 161 2.97 0.11 14.00
N ILE A 162 1.72 0.38 13.60
CA ILE A 162 0.53 -0.16 14.28
C ILE A 162 0.09 -1.55 13.80
N HIS A 163 0.52 -2.00 12.61
CA HIS A 163 0.01 -3.25 12.02
C HIS A 163 0.58 -4.53 12.63
N ILE A 164 1.49 -4.43 13.60
CA ILE A 164 2.24 -5.56 14.16
C ILE A 164 1.38 -6.28 15.21
N ILE A 165 1.20 -7.60 15.06
CA ILE A 165 0.39 -8.43 15.98
C ILE A 165 1.26 -9.12 17.04
N THR A 166 2.44 -9.60 16.64
CA THR A 166 3.45 -10.24 17.53
C THR A 166 4.78 -9.52 17.42
N GLU A 167 5.70 -9.73 18.36
CA GLU A 167 7.04 -9.12 18.36
C GLU A 167 7.74 -9.27 16.99
N ASP A 168 8.28 -8.15 16.49
CA ASP A 168 8.95 -8.10 15.20
C ASP A 168 10.40 -8.57 15.29
N GLN A 169 10.61 -9.84 14.97
CA GLN A 169 11.93 -10.48 14.98
C GLN A 169 12.87 -9.97 13.88
N GLY A 170 12.35 -9.22 12.89
CA GLY A 170 13.16 -8.67 11.80
C GLY A 170 13.90 -7.38 12.16
N ARG A 171 13.69 -6.82 13.35
CA ARG A 171 14.33 -5.60 13.84
C ARG A 171 15.30 -5.91 14.97
N ILE A 172 16.36 -5.10 15.09
CA ILE A 172 17.35 -5.18 16.18
C ILE A 172 17.41 -3.79 16.86
N PRO A 173 16.93 -3.65 18.11
CA PRO A 173 16.25 -4.68 18.91
C PRO A 173 14.85 -5.02 18.34
N PRO A 174 14.28 -6.19 18.71
CA PRO A 174 12.91 -6.55 18.31
C PRO A 174 11.90 -5.48 18.71
N GLN A 175 10.93 -5.22 17.84
CA GLN A 175 9.87 -4.23 18.11
C GLN A 175 8.62 -4.91 18.67
N GLN A 176 8.12 -4.40 19.80
CA GLN A 176 6.86 -4.86 20.39
C GLN A 176 5.64 -4.32 19.62
N PRO A 177 4.53 -5.08 19.57
CA PRO A 177 3.27 -4.57 19.04
C PRO A 177 2.78 -3.39 19.89
N VAL A 178 2.26 -2.36 19.21
CA VAL A 178 1.71 -1.15 19.85
C VAL A 178 0.38 -1.45 20.53
N TYR A 179 -0.44 -2.25 19.86
CA TYR A 179 -1.74 -2.67 20.34
C TYR A 179 -1.69 -4.13 20.77
N ALA A 180 -2.07 -4.41 22.02
CA ALA A 180 -2.27 -5.77 22.48
C ALA A 180 -3.45 -6.39 21.72
N ASN A 181 -3.24 -7.48 20.98
CA ASN A 181 -4.33 -8.17 20.33
C ASN A 181 -5.23 -8.86 21.38
N GLU A 182 -6.54 -8.88 21.14
CA GLU A 182 -7.52 -9.40 22.11
C GLU A 182 -7.37 -10.89 22.46
N ARG A 183 -6.57 -11.66 21.71
CA ARG A 183 -6.30 -13.08 21.99
C ARG A 183 -5.01 -13.29 22.80
N GLY A 184 -4.30 -12.23 23.16
CA GLY A 184 -3.01 -12.32 23.85
C GLY A 184 -1.96 -13.07 23.03
N ILE A 185 -2.05 -13.04 21.69
CA ILE A 185 -1.11 -13.72 20.79
C ILE A 185 0.25 -13.05 20.93
N VAL A 186 1.27 -13.84 21.27
CA VAL A 186 2.65 -13.38 21.46
C VAL A 186 3.62 -14.05 20.48
N GLY A 187 3.21 -15.15 19.84
CA GLY A 187 4.02 -15.86 18.85
C GLY A 187 3.17 -16.37 17.69
N PHE A 188 3.79 -16.45 16.52
CA PHE A 188 3.21 -16.95 15.30
C PHE A 188 4.23 -17.83 14.58
N TYR A 189 3.80 -19.02 14.18
CA TYR A 189 4.70 -20.05 13.67
C TYR A 189 4.16 -20.63 12.36
N LEU A 190 5.09 -20.90 11.43
CA LEU A 190 4.86 -21.66 10.21
C LEU A 190 5.72 -22.92 10.31
N GLY A 191 5.08 -24.08 10.50
CA GLY A 191 5.78 -25.28 10.95
C GLY A 191 6.48 -25.03 12.28
N ASP A 192 7.81 -25.18 12.30
CA ASP A 192 8.63 -25.01 13.51
C ASP A 192 9.24 -23.62 13.71
N GLU A 193 9.18 -22.79 12.68
CA GLU A 193 9.84 -21.48 12.64
C GLU A 193 8.90 -20.38 13.12
N GLN A 194 9.44 -19.44 13.91
CA GLN A 194 8.72 -18.27 14.38
C GLN A 194 8.82 -17.12 13.38
N TYR A 195 7.68 -16.49 13.08
CA TYR A 195 7.57 -15.34 12.19
C TYR A 195 6.87 -14.17 12.89
N THR A 196 7.10 -12.95 12.40
CA THR A 196 6.31 -11.78 12.82
C THR A 196 4.92 -11.87 12.18
N MET A 197 3.87 -11.98 13.00
CA MET A 197 2.50 -11.81 12.54
C MET A 197 2.18 -10.32 12.39
N ARG A 198 1.60 -9.95 11.25
CA ARG A 198 1.17 -8.59 10.94
C ARG A 198 -0.26 -8.63 10.41
N TYR A 199 -0.98 -7.52 10.54
CA TYR A 199 -2.23 -7.33 9.81
C TYR A 199 -1.96 -7.41 8.30
N VAL A 200 -2.83 -8.12 7.59
CA VAL A 200 -2.86 -8.15 6.13
C VAL A 200 -4.27 -7.83 5.59
N PRO A 201 -4.40 -7.01 4.53
CA PRO A 201 -5.68 -6.57 3.97
C PRO A 201 -6.50 -7.72 3.35
N HIS A 202 -5.82 -8.78 2.91
CA HIS A 202 -6.40 -9.91 2.19
C HIS A 202 -5.98 -11.25 2.82
N PRO A 203 -6.41 -11.53 4.06
CA PRO A 203 -5.87 -12.64 4.85
C PRO A 203 -6.12 -14.02 4.24
N ALA A 204 -7.18 -14.20 3.47
CA ALA A 204 -7.44 -15.48 2.79
C ALA A 204 -6.39 -15.79 1.70
N LYS A 205 -5.97 -14.76 0.96
CA LYS A 205 -4.93 -14.87 -0.07
C LYS A 205 -3.56 -15.06 0.59
N ASP A 206 -3.31 -14.30 1.67
CA ASP A 206 -2.05 -14.40 2.40
C ASP A 206 -1.89 -15.77 3.07
N TYR A 207 -2.92 -16.30 3.73
CA TYR A 207 -2.91 -17.66 4.27
C TYR A 207 -2.53 -18.69 3.20
N THR A 208 -3.15 -18.61 2.02
CA THR A 208 -2.87 -19.54 0.90
C THR A 208 -1.40 -19.45 0.47
N ARG A 209 -0.84 -18.23 0.39
CA ARG A 209 0.57 -18.00 0.10
C ARG A 209 1.48 -18.61 1.17
N LEU A 210 1.20 -18.33 2.44
CA LEU A 210 1.99 -18.82 3.58
C LEU A 210 2.08 -20.35 3.60
N ILE A 211 0.96 -21.04 3.41
CA ILE A 211 0.96 -22.52 3.42
C ILE A 211 1.58 -23.16 2.18
N THR A 212 1.59 -22.44 1.05
CA THR A 212 2.15 -22.92 -0.21
C THR A 212 3.66 -22.72 -0.26
N ASP A 213 4.13 -21.55 0.20
CA ASP A 213 5.50 -21.11 0.02
C ASP A 213 6.42 -21.46 1.21
N PHE A 214 5.85 -21.66 2.42
CA PHE A 214 6.64 -21.82 3.65
C PHE A 214 6.37 -23.17 4.34
N ALA A 215 5.19 -23.36 4.92
CA ALA A 215 4.87 -24.57 5.66
C ALA A 215 3.35 -24.84 5.69
N PRO A 216 2.90 -26.11 5.57
CA PRO A 216 1.48 -26.44 5.50
C PRO A 216 0.72 -26.13 6.80
N ASP A 217 1.42 -26.10 7.94
CA ASP A 217 0.83 -25.93 9.26
C ASP A 217 1.13 -24.55 9.85
N MET A 218 0.13 -23.98 10.51
CA MET A 218 0.20 -22.65 11.11
C MET A 218 -0.23 -22.69 12.57
N TYR A 219 0.53 -22.03 13.43
CA TYR A 219 0.28 -22.02 14.86
C TYR A 219 0.38 -20.60 15.45
N ILE A 220 -0.32 -20.38 16.55
CA ILE A 220 -0.15 -19.23 17.42
C ILE A 220 0.29 -19.67 18.81
N MET A 221 0.96 -18.79 19.53
CA MET A 221 1.22 -18.92 20.96
C MET A 221 0.61 -17.71 21.67
N THR A 222 0.03 -17.94 22.85
CA THR A 222 -0.62 -16.88 23.63
C THR A 222 0.12 -16.64 24.94
N ASN A 223 -0.04 -15.47 25.55
CA ASN A 223 0.49 -15.18 26.88
C ASN A 223 -0.17 -16.01 28.00
N TYR A 224 -1.26 -16.72 27.71
CA TYR A 224 -1.96 -17.61 28.65
C TYR A 224 -1.47 -19.06 28.62
N SER A 225 -0.76 -19.46 27.55
CA SER A 225 -0.28 -20.83 27.38
C SER A 225 0.98 -20.88 26.52
N PRO A 226 2.06 -21.54 26.97
CA PRO A 226 3.26 -21.73 26.16
C PRO A 226 3.06 -22.76 25.04
N ALA A 227 1.92 -23.46 25.01
CA ALA A 227 1.63 -24.42 23.95
C ALA A 227 1.29 -23.71 22.63
N ARG A 228 1.83 -24.23 21.52
CA ARG A 228 1.43 -23.83 20.17
C ARG A 228 0.01 -24.34 19.90
N ILE A 229 -0.88 -23.42 19.52
CA ILE A 229 -2.27 -23.70 19.18
C ILE A 229 -2.37 -23.70 17.65
N PRO A 230 -2.76 -24.81 17.01
CA PRO A 230 -2.96 -24.84 15.57
C PRO A 230 -4.10 -23.90 15.18
N ILE A 231 -3.94 -23.19 14.07
CA ILE A 231 -4.99 -22.35 13.50
C ILE A 231 -5.22 -22.70 12.05
N ASP A 232 -6.49 -22.73 11.65
CA ASP A 232 -6.88 -22.93 10.27
C ASP A 232 -7.01 -21.59 9.52
N LYS A 233 -7.44 -21.67 8.27
CA LYS A 233 -7.69 -20.51 7.41
C LYS A 233 -8.72 -19.55 8.01
N ASP A 234 -9.79 -20.07 8.59
CA ASP A 234 -10.89 -19.26 9.12
C ASP A 234 -10.46 -18.53 10.39
N ASP A 235 -9.70 -19.18 11.26
CA ASP A 235 -9.06 -18.56 12.42
C ASP A 235 -8.12 -17.43 12.01
N TYR A 236 -7.23 -17.68 11.05
CA TYR A 236 -6.29 -16.67 10.54
C TYR A 236 -7.03 -15.44 9.98
N ILE A 237 -8.09 -15.66 9.21
CA ILE A 237 -8.94 -14.58 8.67
C ILE A 237 -9.64 -13.83 9.80
N LYS A 238 -10.19 -14.52 10.80
CA LYS A 238 -10.88 -13.90 11.94
C LYS A 238 -9.91 -13.05 12.76
N ILE A 239 -8.71 -13.54 13.05
CA ILE A 239 -7.67 -12.81 13.79
C ILE A 239 -7.35 -11.51 13.04
N ASN A 240 -7.00 -11.59 11.75
CA ASN A 240 -6.65 -10.42 10.95
C ASN A 240 -7.79 -9.39 10.84
N LYS A 241 -9.01 -9.83 10.55
CA LYS A 241 -10.17 -8.93 10.45
C LYS A 241 -10.50 -8.25 11.76
N LYS A 242 -10.36 -8.98 12.88
CA LYS A 242 -10.64 -8.44 14.21
C LYS A 242 -9.56 -7.42 14.62
N PHE A 243 -8.29 -7.77 14.42
CA PHE A 243 -7.18 -6.86 14.70
C PHE A 243 -7.22 -5.61 13.81
N GLY A 244 -7.56 -5.74 12.52
CA GLY A 244 -7.74 -4.58 11.65
C GLY A 244 -8.80 -3.59 12.19
N ARG A 245 -9.97 -4.09 12.62
CA ARG A 245 -10.99 -3.25 13.27
C ARG A 245 -10.46 -2.60 14.56
N GLN A 246 -9.70 -3.34 15.36
CA GLN A 246 -9.13 -2.83 16.61
C GLN A 246 -8.19 -1.64 16.39
N ILE A 247 -7.38 -1.68 15.34
CA ILE A 247 -6.41 -0.61 15.03
C ILE A 247 -6.93 0.43 14.02
N GLY A 248 -8.24 0.42 13.73
CA GLY A 248 -8.86 1.40 12.83
C GLY A 248 -8.43 1.25 11.37
N VAL A 249 -8.11 0.04 10.89
CA VAL A 249 -7.74 -0.20 9.49
C VAL A 249 -8.65 -1.22 8.83
N THR A 250 -8.86 -1.06 7.53
CA THR A 250 -9.60 -2.02 6.72
C THR A 250 -9.02 -2.12 5.32
N SER A 251 -9.43 -3.13 4.55
CA SER A 251 -9.05 -3.21 3.14
C SER A 251 -10.10 -2.59 2.23
N PHE A 252 -9.67 -2.12 1.07
CA PHE A 252 -10.58 -1.73 0.00
C PHE A 252 -10.51 -2.75 -1.14
N ARG A 253 -11.63 -2.91 -1.85
CA ARG A 253 -11.70 -3.81 -2.99
C ARG A 253 -11.16 -3.11 -4.23
N LYS A 254 -10.14 -3.70 -4.86
CA LYS A 254 -9.62 -3.28 -6.16
C LYS A 254 -9.91 -4.29 -7.27
N ARG A 255 -9.97 -3.79 -8.49
CA ARG A 255 -9.99 -4.58 -9.73
C ARG A 255 -8.76 -4.19 -10.55
N ILE A 256 -7.85 -5.15 -10.73
CA ILE A 256 -6.64 -4.94 -11.53
C ILE A 256 -7.01 -4.73 -13.00
N LEU A 257 -6.54 -3.62 -13.57
CA LEU A 257 -6.70 -3.25 -14.97
C LEU A 257 -5.44 -3.58 -15.78
N VAL A 258 -4.26 -3.41 -15.17
CA VAL A 258 -2.95 -3.77 -15.71
C VAL A 258 -2.07 -4.30 -14.57
N LYS A 259 -1.49 -5.49 -14.75
CA LYS A 259 -0.60 -6.12 -13.76
C LYS A 259 0.75 -5.39 -13.69
N ARG A 260 1.44 -5.52 -12.55
CA ARG A 260 2.84 -5.11 -12.39
C ARG A 260 3.71 -5.86 -13.40
N ILE A 261 4.73 -5.18 -13.92
CA ILE A 261 5.66 -5.70 -14.94
C ILE A 261 6.85 -6.33 -14.26
#